data_AF-A0A2H3DB63-F1
#
_entry.id   AF-A0A2H3DB63-F1
#
_cell.length_a   1.000
_cell.length_b   1.000
_cell.length_c   1.000
_cell.angle_alpha   90.00
_cell.angle_beta   90.00
_cell.angle_gamma   90.00
#
_symmetry.space_group_name_H-M   'P 1'
#
loop_
_entity.id
_entity.type
_entity.pdbx_description
1 polymer ?
#
loop_
_entity_poly.entity_id
_entity_poly.type
_entity_poly.pdbx_seq_one_letter_code
_entity_poly.pdbx_strand_id
1 'polypeptide(L)'
;LEGMFKTHEGVTMDDKKKDWAVRYTDTDIEDQWRVFPTFKSRKTWKEFKDEVMHSYDGAAEDDEDACKGLLKVAHKYKREGIMDSANYLNYRREFQAKSKQVI
;
A
#
# COMPACT_ATOMS: atom_id res chain seq x y z
N LEU A 1 -12.02 -11.52 22.61
CA LEU A 1 -10.74 -10.78 22.47
C LEU A 1 -10.81 -9.32 22.98
N GLU A 2 -11.97 -8.81 23.41
CA GLU A 2 -12.14 -7.39 23.80
C GLU A 2 -11.85 -7.05 25.29
N GLY A 3 -11.52 -8.04 26.14
CA GLY A 3 -11.44 -7.84 27.59
C GLY A 3 -10.09 -7.37 28.17
N MET A 4 -9.00 -7.32 27.39
CA MET A 4 -7.64 -7.19 27.95
C MET A 4 -7.02 -5.78 27.91
N PHE A 5 -7.73 -4.76 27.41
CA PHE A 5 -7.11 -3.46 27.11
C PHE A 5 -7.80 -2.29 27.83
N LYS A 6 -7.90 -2.34 29.16
CA LYS A 6 -8.22 -1.14 29.94
C LYS A 6 -6.94 -0.39 30.31
N THR A 7 -6.98 0.90 30.03
CA THR A 7 -6.15 1.99 30.58
C THR A 7 -4.66 1.92 30.28
N HIS A 8 -4.25 2.41 29.10
CA HIS A 8 -3.20 3.42 28.91
C HIS A 8 -3.13 3.81 27.43
N GLU A 9 -3.13 5.13 27.15
CA GLU A 9 -2.63 5.76 25.93
C GLU A 9 -3.11 5.17 24.58
N GLY A 10 -4.23 5.70 24.05
CA GLY A 10 -4.85 5.24 22.79
C GLY A 10 -3.89 5.13 21.58
N VAL A 11 -2.83 5.93 21.52
CA VAL A 11 -1.78 5.83 20.48
C VAL A 11 -1.06 4.48 20.54
N THR A 12 -0.66 4.02 21.73
CA THR A 12 -0.01 2.72 21.89
C THR A 12 -0.95 1.55 21.56
N MET A 13 -2.26 1.75 21.77
CA MET A 13 -3.27 0.76 21.44
C MET A 13 -3.53 0.70 19.93
N ASP A 14 -3.56 1.85 19.25
CA ASP A 14 -3.71 1.92 17.80
C ASP A 14 -2.50 1.34 17.08
N ASP A 15 -1.29 1.65 17.54
CA ASP A 15 -0.06 1.10 16.95
C ASP A 15 0.02 -0.43 17.14
N LYS A 16 -0.38 -0.95 18.31
CA LYS A 16 -0.50 -2.40 18.53
C LYS A 16 -1.52 -3.05 17.61
N LYS A 17 -2.67 -2.40 17.37
CA LYS A 17 -3.70 -2.94 16.45
C LYS A 17 -3.17 -3.01 15.03
N LYS A 18 -2.44 -1.99 14.57
CA LYS A 18 -1.80 -1.98 13.24
C LYS A 18 -0.76 -3.08 13.09
N ASP A 19 0.13 -3.24 14.07
CA ASP A 19 1.17 -4.27 14.09
C ASP A 19 0.57 -5.69 14.09
N TRP A 20 -0.52 -5.91 14.83
CA TRP A 20 -1.26 -7.17 14.77
C TRP A 20 -1.92 -7.40 13.40
N ALA A 21 -2.50 -6.36 12.80
CA ALA A 21 -3.20 -6.49 11.53
C ALA A 21 -2.27 -6.94 10.39
N VAL A 22 -1.06 -6.38 10.31
CA VAL A 22 -0.10 -6.77 9.26
C VAL A 22 0.41 -8.20 9.44
N ARG A 23 0.59 -8.68 10.69
CA ARG A 23 1.08 -10.04 10.98
C ARG A 23 0.13 -11.17 10.61
N TYR A 24 -1.15 -10.86 10.39
CA TYR A 24 -2.16 -11.83 9.94
C TYR A 24 -2.27 -11.90 8.41
N THR A 25 -1.48 -11.11 7.67
CA THR A 25 -1.45 -11.12 6.20
C THR A 25 -0.23 -11.85 5.66
N ASP A 26 -0.26 -12.23 4.38
CA ASP A 26 0.92 -12.76 3.70
C ASP A 26 2.04 -11.70 3.66
N THR A 27 3.30 -12.13 3.61
CA THR A 27 4.49 -11.25 3.65
C THR A 27 4.41 -10.10 2.65
N ASP A 28 3.91 -10.36 1.44
CA ASP A 28 3.78 -9.34 0.39
C ASP A 28 2.72 -8.26 0.72
N ILE A 29 1.65 -8.64 1.42
CA ILE A 29 0.58 -7.73 1.86
C ILE A 29 1.04 -6.96 3.10
N GLU A 30 1.75 -7.62 4.00
CA GLU A 30 2.38 -7.00 5.16
C GLU A 30 3.33 -5.86 4.73
N ASP A 31 4.20 -6.11 3.75
CA ASP A 31 5.12 -5.10 3.22
C ASP A 31 4.39 -3.92 2.58
N GLN A 32 3.28 -4.16 1.87
CA GLN A 32 2.42 -3.11 1.30
C GLN A 32 1.77 -2.25 2.38
N TRP A 33 1.19 -2.86 3.41
CA TRP A 33 0.51 -2.10 4.47
C TRP A 33 1.49 -1.32 5.34
N ARG A 34 2.70 -1.85 5.55
CA ARG A 34 3.77 -1.16 6.30
C ARG A 34 4.25 0.12 5.63
N VAL A 35 4.08 0.27 4.31
CA VAL A 35 4.47 1.50 3.60
C VAL A 35 3.42 2.60 3.67
N PHE A 36 2.19 2.31 4.09
CA PHE A 36 1.12 3.29 4.20
C PHE A 36 1.47 4.44 5.17
N PRO A 37 1.23 5.71 4.79
CA PRO A 37 1.41 6.85 5.67
C PRO A 37 0.67 6.71 7.00
N THR A 38 -0.56 6.18 7.02
CA THR A 38 -1.31 5.97 8.26
C THR A 38 -0.73 4.88 9.15
N PHE A 39 0.02 3.92 8.58
CA PHE A 39 0.78 2.94 9.36
C PHE A 39 1.97 3.58 10.07
N LYS A 40 2.77 4.38 9.36
CA LYS A 40 4.02 4.99 9.87
C LYS A 40 3.79 6.18 10.80
N SER A 41 2.65 6.84 10.69
CA SER A 41 2.32 8.03 11.49
C SER A 41 1.49 7.67 12.72
N ARG A 42 1.38 8.61 13.67
CA ARG A 42 0.50 8.50 14.87
C ARG A 42 -1.00 8.59 14.54
N LYS A 43 -1.38 8.22 13.33
CA LYS A 43 -2.78 8.15 12.88
C LYS A 43 -3.51 7.04 13.61
N THR A 44 -4.82 7.17 13.74
CA THR A 44 -5.63 6.21 14.49
C THR A 44 -5.77 4.88 13.74
N TRP A 45 -6.14 3.81 14.45
CA TRP A 45 -6.48 2.52 13.82
C TRP A 45 -7.60 2.68 12.78
N LYS A 46 -8.55 3.60 13.02
CA LYS A 46 -9.64 3.88 12.09
C LYS A 46 -9.10 4.44 10.77
N GLU A 47 -8.26 5.47 10.82
CA GLU A 47 -7.68 6.07 9.61
C GLU A 47 -6.84 5.06 8.81
N PHE A 48 -6.13 4.16 9.49
CA PHE A 48 -5.40 3.08 8.81
C PHE A 48 -6.33 2.10 8.09
N LYS A 49 -7.40 1.65 8.75
CA LYS A 49 -8.39 0.77 8.10
C LYS A 49 -9.07 1.45 6.91
N ASP A 50 -9.40 2.73 7.04
CA ASP A 50 -10.04 3.48 5.95
C ASP A 50 -9.10 3.56 4.73
N GLU A 51 -7.80 3.81 4.94
CA GLU A 51 -6.79 3.77 3.86
C GLU A 51 -6.62 2.37 3.25
N VAL A 52 -6.57 1.31 4.08
CA VAL A 52 -6.53 -0.07 3.60
C VAL A 52 -7.75 -0.41 2.74
N MET A 53 -8.96 -0.14 3.23
CA MET A 53 -10.19 -0.41 2.48
C MET A 53 -10.24 0.37 1.17
N HIS A 54 -9.87 1.66 1.19
CA HIS A 54 -9.83 2.47 -0.03
C HIS A 54 -8.78 1.99 -1.04
N SER A 55 -7.69 1.39 -0.58
CA SER A 55 -6.66 0.82 -1.48
C SER A 55 -7.12 -0.43 -2.23
N TYR A 56 -8.14 -1.13 -1.73
CA TYR A 56 -8.73 -2.32 -2.36
C TYR A 56 -10.12 -2.10 -2.94
N ASP A 57 -10.77 -0.97 -2.65
CA ASP A 57 -12.02 -0.58 -3.29
C ASP A 57 -11.75 -0.33 -4.78
N GLY A 58 -11.94 -1.38 -5.58
CA GLY A 58 -11.96 -1.35 -7.04
C GLY A 58 -13.14 -0.57 -7.62
N ALA A 59 -13.71 0.37 -6.85
CA ALA A 59 -14.87 1.18 -7.22
C ALA A 59 -14.55 2.29 -8.23
N ALA A 60 -13.28 2.41 -8.67
CA ALA A 60 -12.97 3.14 -9.89
C ALA A 60 -13.27 2.24 -11.10
N GLU A 61 -14.55 2.13 -11.46
CA GLU A 61 -14.99 1.55 -12.74
C GLU A 61 -14.47 2.36 -13.96
N ASP A 62 -13.78 3.48 -13.74
CA ASP A 62 -13.64 4.55 -14.73
C ASP A 62 -12.28 4.68 -15.42
N ASP A 63 -11.33 3.73 -15.30
CA ASP A 63 -10.11 3.88 -16.12
C ASP A 63 -9.41 2.57 -16.51
N GLU A 64 -10.13 1.72 -17.23
CA GLU A 64 -9.53 0.61 -17.98
C GLU A 64 -8.37 1.11 -18.87
N ASP A 65 -8.44 2.36 -19.37
CA ASP A 65 -7.42 2.94 -20.23
C ASP A 65 -6.17 3.43 -19.46
N ALA A 66 -6.33 4.05 -18.30
CA ALA A 66 -5.19 4.46 -17.47
C ALA A 66 -4.49 3.26 -16.83
N CYS A 67 -5.21 2.18 -16.50
CA CYS A 67 -4.60 0.90 -16.09
C CYS A 67 -3.74 0.26 -17.20
N LYS A 68 -4.10 0.40 -18.49
CA LYS A 68 -3.26 -0.08 -19.60
C LYS A 68 -1.88 0.58 -19.62
N GLY A 69 -1.80 1.86 -19.23
CA GLY A 69 -0.54 2.59 -19.12
C GLY A 69 0.41 1.95 -18.10
N LEU A 70 -0.11 1.62 -16.92
CA LEU A 70 0.63 0.93 -15.86
C LEU A 70 1.06 -0.48 -16.28
N LEU A 71 0.13 -1.26 -16.84
CA LEU A 71 0.40 -2.62 -17.32
C LEU A 71 1.47 -2.63 -18.42
N LYS A 72 1.46 -1.66 -19.33
CA LYS A 72 2.47 -1.53 -20.38
C LYS A 72 3.87 -1.32 -19.80
N VAL A 73 4.01 -0.46 -18.79
CA VAL A 73 5.29 -0.25 -18.10
C VAL A 73 5.73 -1.52 -17.38
N ALA A 74 4.84 -2.17 -16.62
CA ALA A 74 5.16 -3.43 -15.95
C ALA A 74 5.61 -4.53 -16.93
N HIS A 75 4.90 -4.69 -18.07
CA HIS A 75 5.26 -5.68 -19.09
C HIS A 75 6.57 -5.38 -19.81
N LYS A 76 6.90 -4.11 -20.03
CA LYS A 76 8.20 -3.70 -20.59
C LYS A 76 9.34 -4.20 -19.69
N TYR A 77 9.32 -3.84 -18.41
CA TYR A 77 10.39 -4.19 -17.48
C TYR A 77 10.38 -5.67 -17.06
N LYS A 78 9.23 -6.36 -17.11
CA LYS A 78 9.16 -7.83 -16.99
C LYS A 78 9.90 -8.53 -18.14
N ARG A 79 9.84 -7.98 -19.35
CA ARG A 79 10.47 -8.54 -20.56
C ARG A 79 11.96 -8.20 -20.64
N GLU A 80 12.30 -6.95 -20.37
CA GLU A 80 13.68 -6.44 -20.44
C GLU A 80 14.52 -6.90 -19.24
N GLY A 81 13.88 -7.18 -18.11
CA GLY A 81 14.55 -7.49 -16.85
C GLY A 81 15.00 -6.22 -16.13
N ILE A 82 15.07 -6.30 -14.80
CA ILE A 82 15.65 -5.26 -13.95
C ILE A 82 16.98 -5.81 -13.44
N MET A 83 18.07 -5.48 -14.14
CA MET A 83 19.39 -6.07 -13.90
C MET A 83 20.26 -5.24 -12.96
N ASP A 84 19.98 -3.94 -12.87
CA ASP A 84 20.72 -3.00 -12.02
C ASP A 84 19.81 -1.93 -11.39
N SER A 85 20.41 -1.12 -10.51
CA SER A 85 19.72 -0.04 -9.81
C SER A 85 19.23 1.07 -10.75
N ALA A 86 19.89 1.29 -11.88
CA ALA A 86 19.47 2.29 -12.86
C ALA A 86 18.19 1.85 -13.60
N ASN A 87 18.10 0.57 -13.98
CA ASN A 87 16.89 -0.03 -14.56
C ASN A 87 15.72 0.08 -13.57
N TYR A 88 15.94 -0.26 -12.30
CA TYR A 88 14.91 -0.14 -11.27
C TYR A 88 14.44 1.32 -11.09
N LEU A 89 15.36 2.27 -11.04
CA LEU A 89 15.01 3.69 -10.91
C LEU A 89 14.22 4.20 -12.12
N ASN A 90 14.53 3.72 -13.33
CA ASN A 90 13.77 4.05 -14.53
C ASN A 90 12.36 3.44 -14.50
N TYR A 91 12.23 2.15 -14.13
CA TYR A 91 10.94 1.52 -13.90
C TYR A 91 10.10 2.33 -12.91
N ARG A 92 10.67 2.67 -11.75
CA ARG A 92 9.99 3.43 -10.71
C ARG A 92 9.50 4.78 -11.23
N ARG A 93 10.33 5.52 -11.96
CA ARG A 93 9.98 6.84 -12.53
C ARG A 93 8.86 6.73 -13.57
N GLU A 94 8.97 5.78 -14.51
CA GLU A 94 7.95 5.55 -15.54
C GLU A 94 6.61 5.12 -14.91
N PHE A 95 6.66 4.18 -13.97
CA PHE A 95 5.47 3.69 -13.28
C PHE A 95 4.80 4.79 -12.45
N GLN A 96 5.57 5.60 -11.72
CA GLN A 96 5.05 6.74 -10.95
C GLN A 96 4.45 7.84 -11.84
N ALA A 97 5.03 8.08 -13.02
CA ALA A 97 4.47 9.05 -13.97
C ALA A 97 3.10 8.60 -14.50
N LYS A 98 2.90 7.29 -14.65
CA LYS A 98 1.64 6.69 -15.08
C LYS A 98 0.63 6.54 -13.95
N SER A 99 1.05 6.26 -12.72
CA SER A 99 0.12 6.12 -11.59
C SER A 99 -0.57 7.44 -11.25
N LYS A 100 0.10 8.58 -11.45
CA LYS A 100 -0.51 9.93 -11.30
C LYS A 100 -1.60 10.26 -12.34
N GLN A 101 -1.75 9.45 -13.38
CA GLN A 101 -2.80 9.60 -14.39
C GLN A 101 -4.03 8.77 -14.05
N VAL A 102 -3.91 7.87 -13.06
CA VAL A 102 -4.96 6.94 -12.59
C VAL A 102 -5.54 7.38 -11.25
N ILE A 103 -4.76 8.10 -10.43
CA ILE A 103 -5.07 8.53 -9.06
C ILE A 103 -5.36 10.03 -9.04
#